data_AF-Q7VAF9-F1
#
_entry.id   AF-Q7VAF9-F1
#
_cell.length_a   1.000
_cell.length_b   1.000
_cell.length_c   1.000
_cell.angle_alpha   90.00
_cell.angle_beta   90.00
_cell.angle_gamma   90.00
#
_symmetry.space_group_name_H-M   'P 1'
#
loop_
_entity.id
_entity.type
_entity.pdbx_description
1 polymer ?
#
loop_
_entity_poly.entity_id
_entity_poly.type
_entity_poly.pdbx_seq_one_letter_code
_entity_poly.pdbx_strand_id
1 'polypeptide(L)'
;MLNRFTSSEQSKSSISKTIINTSILAGAVFLSGISEGVQANSKPLVAVEPIVCDLLTAIALPSNTVTCLIDRKQDVHDFQINPKQAQILSNAGQVFTLGQEMTPAMKKWLDNPITVVVGVSAIEIDDHDDHADHSSAKHDDHDDHDDHDDHSSAKHDDHGDEAFEWAGVFELLRGTYQWSFAKVDGGYADPAMKMVILESGDIEASEELAEELLESKNSEVKRNNDKLVAQEKAYVLRFNERKDSTTFNVEIKKAGKYAFFTEHMPFEFEADEHFFKDVSGDDIEPIAQVPDEGGDHHHHDHGKLDPHVWHDPHNIIKIGNVISKNLNKKISFFDKETKKVLKERTQSVNSILEGLDQWTQRQVATIPSNQRTLVSKHKAMEYYGDAFGLKTISLLDFLGHSSSLRPQNITKVITELRGENVKVLFSEQKPPSKLMRNLSRQTSTPIAKQQIFVDGLMPTGNTISVAVHNTCTIVNSLGGSCNKKAGNQLVNRWDTLTKR
;
A
#
# COMPACT_ATOMS: atom_id res chain seq x y z
N MET A 1 -96.00 -12.59 -19.23
CA MET A 1 -95.69 -13.63 -20.24
C MET A 1 -94.77 -13.02 -21.28
N LEU A 2 -93.80 -13.82 -21.72
CA LEU A 2 -92.70 -13.52 -22.66
C LEU A 2 -93.14 -13.06 -24.06
N ASN A 3 -92.09 -12.67 -24.82
CA ASN A 3 -91.94 -12.53 -26.28
C ASN A 3 -92.19 -11.13 -26.82
N ARG A 4 -91.49 -10.59 -27.83
CA ARG A 4 -90.28 -10.83 -28.67
C ARG A 4 -90.57 -9.96 -29.93
N PHE A 5 -89.54 -9.71 -30.76
CA PHE A 5 -89.58 -9.14 -32.13
C PHE A 5 -89.59 -7.61 -32.22
N THR A 6 -88.93 -6.91 -33.16
CA THR A 6 -87.73 -7.06 -34.02
C THR A 6 -87.63 -5.72 -34.81
N SER A 7 -86.39 -5.32 -35.15
CA SER A 7 -85.94 -4.63 -36.38
C SER A 7 -86.50 -3.28 -36.87
N SER A 8 -85.54 -2.38 -37.17
CA SER A 8 -85.41 -1.42 -38.29
C SER A 8 -86.49 -0.31 -38.41
N GLU A 9 -86.24 0.91 -38.89
CA GLU A 9 -85.26 1.43 -39.85
C GLU A 9 -85.25 2.98 -39.80
N GLN A 10 -84.31 3.57 -40.53
CA GLN A 10 -83.91 4.98 -40.59
C GLN A 10 -84.98 6.00 -41.01
N SER A 11 -84.80 7.28 -40.62
CA SER A 11 -85.02 8.40 -41.54
C SER A 11 -84.26 9.68 -41.13
N LYS A 12 -83.79 10.39 -42.15
CA LYS A 12 -82.88 11.55 -42.20
C LYS A 12 -83.58 12.90 -41.96
N SER A 13 -82.75 13.96 -41.92
CA SER A 13 -83.05 15.39 -42.14
C SER A 13 -83.20 16.20 -40.83
N SER A 14 -82.57 17.36 -40.60
CA SER A 14 -82.27 18.43 -41.54
C SER A 14 -81.07 19.28 -41.09
N ILE A 15 -80.47 19.97 -42.06
CA ILE A 15 -79.46 21.01 -41.90
C ILE A 15 -80.18 22.36 -41.76
N SER A 16 -79.83 23.17 -40.77
CA SER A 16 -80.05 24.62 -40.81
C SER A 16 -78.81 25.38 -40.32
N LYS A 17 -78.46 26.40 -41.09
CA LYS A 17 -77.29 27.27 -40.95
C LYS A 17 -77.51 28.30 -39.84
N THR A 18 -76.45 28.72 -39.15
CA THR A 18 -75.78 30.04 -39.30
C THR A 18 -75.05 30.43 -38.00
N ILE A 19 -73.97 31.20 -38.20
CA ILE A 19 -73.27 32.13 -37.29
C ILE A 19 -71.93 31.62 -36.76
N ILE A 20 -70.89 32.08 -37.46
CA ILE A 20 -69.49 32.12 -37.03
C ILE A 20 -69.41 33.13 -35.88
N ASN A 21 -68.94 32.70 -34.72
CA ASN A 21 -68.28 33.55 -33.75
C ASN A 21 -66.98 32.88 -33.34
N THR A 22 -65.88 33.56 -33.62
CA THR A 22 -64.53 33.25 -33.21
C THR A 22 -64.42 33.27 -31.69
N SER A 23 -64.24 32.09 -31.09
CA SER A 23 -63.75 31.93 -29.72
C SER A 23 -62.64 30.90 -29.75
N ILE A 24 -61.39 31.37 -29.61
CA ILE A 24 -60.24 30.56 -29.26
C ILE A 24 -60.49 30.09 -27.82
N LEU A 25 -61.10 28.92 -27.68
CA LEU A 25 -61.16 28.20 -26.42
C LEU A 25 -59.97 27.25 -26.38
N ALA A 26 -58.99 27.67 -25.58
CA ALA A 26 -57.86 26.86 -25.15
C ALA A 26 -58.38 25.51 -24.62
N GLY A 27 -58.13 24.46 -25.40
CA GLY A 27 -58.17 23.10 -24.88
C GLY A 27 -57.01 22.96 -23.90
N ALA A 28 -57.30 23.10 -22.62
CA ALA A 28 -56.41 22.67 -21.55
C ALA A 28 -56.29 21.15 -21.64
N VAL A 29 -55.34 20.69 -22.45
CA VAL A 29 -54.79 19.35 -22.31
C VAL A 29 -54.04 19.36 -20.98
N PHE A 30 -54.67 18.83 -19.93
CA PHE A 30 -53.94 18.36 -18.76
C PHE A 30 -53.08 17.18 -19.21
N LEU A 31 -51.95 17.48 -19.83
CA LEU A 31 -50.79 16.62 -19.80
C LEU A 31 -50.34 16.64 -18.34
N SER A 32 -50.86 15.69 -17.57
CA SER A 32 -50.17 15.19 -16.39
C SER A 32 -48.84 14.61 -16.87
N GLY A 33 -47.88 15.50 -17.11
CA GLY A 33 -46.48 15.16 -17.26
C GLY A 33 -46.05 14.58 -15.93
N ILE A 34 -46.14 13.27 -15.82
CA ILE A 34 -45.31 12.54 -14.88
C ILE A 34 -43.89 12.90 -15.33
N SER A 35 -43.28 13.80 -14.56
CA SER A 35 -41.83 13.98 -14.61
C SER A 35 -41.25 12.72 -14.00
N GLU A 36 -41.25 11.64 -14.77
CA GLU A 36 -40.19 10.66 -14.64
C GLU A 36 -38.92 11.43 -14.96
N GLY A 37 -38.30 11.96 -13.92
CA GLY A 37 -36.94 12.42 -14.01
C GLY A 37 -36.15 11.25 -14.57
N VAL A 38 -35.74 11.37 -15.83
CA VAL A 38 -34.72 10.52 -16.40
C VAL A 38 -33.49 10.79 -15.55
N GLN A 39 -33.34 10.00 -14.50
CA GLN A 39 -32.15 9.99 -13.66
C GLN A 39 -31.08 9.39 -14.57
N ALA A 40 -30.42 10.27 -15.33
CA ALA A 40 -29.26 9.91 -16.12
C ALA A 40 -28.34 9.12 -15.18
N ASN A 41 -28.12 7.85 -15.50
CA ASN A 41 -27.36 6.95 -14.66
C ASN A 41 -25.91 7.47 -14.67
N SER A 42 -25.60 8.36 -13.73
CA SER A 42 -24.32 9.05 -13.67
C SER A 42 -23.26 7.98 -13.50
N LYS A 43 -22.25 7.96 -14.38
CA LYS A 43 -21.15 7.00 -14.26
C LYS A 43 -20.59 7.02 -12.83
N PRO A 44 -20.27 5.83 -12.26
CA PRO A 44 -19.85 5.72 -10.87
C PRO A 44 -18.54 6.48 -10.63
N LEU A 45 -18.40 7.03 -9.43
CA LEU A 45 -17.12 7.52 -8.93
C LEU A 45 -16.34 6.34 -8.37
N VAL A 46 -15.07 6.22 -8.74
CA VAL A 46 -14.19 5.17 -8.22
C VAL A 46 -13.16 5.82 -7.32
N ALA A 47 -12.99 5.28 -6.11
CA ALA A 47 -11.87 5.58 -5.24
C ALA A 47 -10.98 4.35 -5.16
N VAL A 48 -9.67 4.54 -5.33
CA VAL A 48 -8.73 3.43 -5.36
C VAL A 48 -8.47 2.92 -3.94
N GLU A 49 -7.91 3.76 -3.09
CA GLU A 49 -7.51 3.40 -1.74
C GLU A 49 -8.69 3.47 -0.75
N PRO A 50 -8.72 2.63 0.30
CA PRO A 50 -9.81 2.63 1.27
C PRO A 50 -10.05 3.99 1.93
N ILE A 51 -8.99 4.73 2.24
CA ILE A 51 -9.09 6.06 2.86
C ILE A 51 -9.68 7.10 1.91
N VAL A 52 -9.29 7.09 0.63
CA VAL A 52 -9.89 7.92 -0.41
C VAL A 52 -11.34 7.55 -0.60
N CYS A 53 -11.69 6.27 -0.50
CA CYS A 53 -13.09 5.84 -0.62
C CYS A 53 -13.98 6.37 0.50
N ASP A 54 -13.52 6.32 1.75
CA ASP A 54 -14.25 6.85 2.90
C ASP A 54 -14.42 8.38 2.81
N LEU A 55 -13.33 9.09 2.47
CA LEU A 55 -13.34 10.54 2.28
C LEU A 55 -14.24 10.96 1.10
N LEU A 56 -14.12 10.30 -0.05
CA LEU A 56 -14.95 10.55 -1.22
C LEU A 56 -16.42 10.30 -0.91
N THR A 57 -16.74 9.25 -0.15
CA THR A 57 -18.11 8.95 0.28
C THR A 57 -18.69 10.05 1.16
N ALA A 58 -17.89 10.60 2.07
CA ALA A 58 -18.27 11.71 2.96
C ALA A 58 -18.50 13.03 2.20
N ILE A 59 -17.76 13.28 1.12
CA ILE A 59 -17.85 14.52 0.33
C ILE A 59 -18.91 14.42 -0.77
N ALA A 60 -18.92 13.32 -1.53
CA ALA A 60 -19.77 13.14 -2.70
C ALA A 60 -21.26 13.25 -2.35
N LEU A 61 -22.08 13.66 -3.32
CA LEU A 61 -23.51 13.81 -3.10
C LEU A 61 -24.15 12.44 -2.81
N PRO A 62 -25.25 12.39 -2.04
CA PRO A 62 -25.95 11.13 -1.75
C PRO A 62 -26.37 10.36 -3.01
N SER A 63 -26.64 11.07 -4.11
CA SER A 63 -27.01 10.49 -5.40
C SER A 63 -25.84 9.89 -6.18
N ASN A 64 -24.58 10.18 -5.83
CA ASN A 64 -23.42 9.63 -6.54
C ASN A 64 -23.08 8.24 -6.03
N THR A 65 -23.07 7.22 -6.89
CA THR A 65 -22.51 5.91 -6.51
C THR A 65 -20.99 5.99 -6.40
N VAL A 66 -20.45 5.60 -5.24
CA VAL A 66 -19.01 5.48 -5.00
C VAL A 66 -18.63 3.99 -4.96
N THR A 67 -17.61 3.62 -5.71
CA THR A 67 -17.03 2.26 -5.73
C THR A 67 -15.61 2.31 -5.17
N CYS A 68 -15.36 1.57 -4.09
CA CYS A 68 -14.01 1.35 -3.58
C CYS A 68 -13.34 0.24 -4.39
N LEU A 69 -12.15 0.47 -4.94
CA LEU A 69 -11.46 -0.51 -5.78
C LEU A 69 -10.71 -1.57 -4.96
N ILE A 70 -9.96 -1.11 -3.96
CA ILE A 70 -9.15 -1.95 -3.06
C ILE A 70 -9.99 -2.30 -1.82
N ASP A 71 -10.03 -3.58 -1.47
CA ASP A 71 -10.65 -4.03 -0.22
C ASP A 71 -9.80 -3.64 0.98
N ARG A 72 -10.42 -3.35 2.13
CA ARG A 72 -9.73 -2.92 3.36
C ARG A 72 -8.72 -3.92 3.91
N LYS A 73 -8.74 -5.17 3.46
CA LYS A 73 -7.78 -6.21 3.87
C LYS A 73 -6.60 -6.35 2.92
N GLN A 74 -6.65 -5.71 1.75
CA GLN A 74 -5.57 -5.76 0.78
C GLN A 74 -4.55 -4.67 1.09
N ASP A 75 -3.29 -5.02 0.88
CA ASP A 75 -2.20 -4.06 0.88
C ASP A 75 -2.34 -3.14 -0.36
N VAL A 76 -2.12 -1.84 -0.18
CA VAL A 76 -2.22 -0.83 -1.24
C VAL A 76 -0.93 -0.71 -2.06
N HIS A 77 0.23 -0.95 -1.45
CA HIS A 77 1.54 -0.91 -2.08
C HIS A 77 1.74 -2.12 -2.99
N ASP A 78 1.34 -3.31 -2.53
CA ASP A 78 1.47 -4.59 -3.27
C ASP A 78 0.23 -4.93 -4.11
N PHE A 79 -0.73 -4.00 -4.17
CA PHE A 79 -1.99 -4.23 -4.85
C PHE A 79 -1.78 -4.52 -6.35
N GLN A 80 -2.40 -5.58 -6.86
CA GLN A 80 -2.45 -5.86 -8.30
C GLN A 80 -3.87 -5.67 -8.86
N ILE A 81 -3.98 -4.88 -9.93
CA ILE A 81 -5.25 -4.65 -10.62
C ILE A 81 -5.62 -5.87 -11.46
N ASN A 82 -6.68 -6.58 -11.07
CA ASN A 82 -7.22 -7.69 -11.86
C ASN A 82 -8.13 -7.21 -13.02
N PRO A 83 -8.50 -8.08 -13.99
CA PRO A 83 -9.32 -7.67 -15.14
C PRO A 83 -10.68 -7.03 -14.78
N LYS A 84 -11.32 -7.48 -13.69
CA LYS A 84 -12.60 -6.90 -13.23
C LYS A 84 -12.39 -5.46 -12.72
N GLN A 85 -11.32 -5.22 -11.97
CA GLN A 85 -10.95 -3.90 -11.47
C GLN A 85 -10.53 -2.96 -12.62
N ALA A 86 -9.78 -3.46 -13.60
CA ALA A 86 -9.46 -2.70 -14.82
C ALA A 86 -10.72 -2.27 -15.58
N GLN A 87 -11.75 -3.13 -15.63
CA GLN A 87 -13.05 -2.78 -16.22
C GLN A 87 -13.80 -1.72 -15.40
N ILE A 88 -13.72 -1.78 -14.07
CA ILE A 88 -14.29 -0.75 -13.17
C ILE A 88 -13.63 0.61 -13.43
N LEU A 89 -12.29 0.65 -13.47
CA LEU A 89 -11.51 1.85 -13.77
C LEU A 89 -11.87 2.44 -15.14
N SER A 90 -11.96 1.59 -16.17
CA SER A 90 -12.30 2.02 -17.54
C SER A 90 -13.72 2.56 -17.69
N ASN A 91 -14.66 2.08 -16.87
CA ASN A 91 -16.06 2.49 -16.92
C ASN A 91 -16.39 3.66 -15.97
N ALA A 92 -15.43 4.11 -15.16
CA ALA A 92 -15.62 5.16 -14.18
C ALA A 92 -16.02 6.51 -14.82
N GLY A 93 -16.76 7.31 -14.06
CA GLY A 93 -16.99 8.72 -14.38
C GLY A 93 -15.80 9.59 -14.00
N GLN A 94 -15.21 9.27 -12.84
CA GLN A 94 -13.94 9.80 -12.33
C GLN A 94 -13.30 8.74 -11.44
N VAL A 95 -11.97 8.71 -11.42
CA VAL A 95 -11.16 7.88 -10.52
C VAL A 95 -10.39 8.82 -9.59
N PHE A 96 -10.42 8.57 -8.28
CA PHE A 96 -9.62 9.29 -7.28
C PHE A 96 -8.60 8.33 -6.66
N THR A 97 -7.34 8.74 -6.61
CA THR A 97 -6.23 7.93 -6.09
C THR A 97 -5.20 8.77 -5.36
N LEU A 98 -4.51 8.20 -4.38
CA LEU A 98 -3.34 8.81 -3.75
C LEU A 98 -2.10 8.85 -4.67
N GLY A 99 -2.14 8.19 -5.82
CA GLY A 99 -1.05 8.20 -6.81
C GLY A 99 -0.24 6.91 -6.80
N GLN A 100 0.78 6.86 -7.65
CA GLN A 100 1.66 5.69 -7.78
C GLN A 100 2.58 5.51 -6.58
N GLU A 101 2.82 6.58 -5.82
CA GLU A 101 3.66 6.60 -4.63
C GLU A 101 3.04 5.75 -3.51
N MET A 102 1.69 5.74 -3.44
CA MET A 102 0.90 4.91 -2.52
C MET A 102 0.43 3.60 -3.16
N THR A 103 -0.03 3.65 -4.41
CA THR A 103 -0.58 2.49 -5.11
C THR A 103 0.15 2.32 -6.44
N PRO A 104 1.35 1.69 -6.47
CA PRO A 104 2.18 1.54 -7.67
C PRO A 104 1.43 1.00 -8.89
N ALA A 105 0.45 0.11 -8.69
CA ALA A 105 -0.40 -0.41 -9.77
C ALA A 105 -1.20 0.66 -10.53
N MET A 106 -1.39 1.85 -9.95
CA MET A 106 -2.05 2.98 -10.61
C MET A 106 -1.15 3.69 -11.63
N LYS A 107 0.16 3.43 -11.68
CA LYS A 107 1.11 4.08 -12.61
C LYS A 107 0.62 4.14 -14.05
N LYS A 108 0.05 3.05 -14.57
CA LYS A 108 -0.47 2.96 -15.96
C LYS A 108 -1.81 3.68 -16.18
N TRP A 109 -2.43 4.19 -15.12
CA TRP A 109 -3.77 4.79 -15.12
C TRP A 109 -3.76 6.29 -14.81
N LEU A 110 -2.60 6.86 -14.46
CA LEU A 110 -2.48 8.26 -14.04
C LEU A 110 -2.69 9.25 -15.21
N ASP A 111 -2.26 8.89 -16.42
CA ASP A 111 -2.40 9.74 -17.62
C ASP A 111 -3.85 9.83 -18.14
N ASN A 112 -4.78 9.05 -17.58
CA ASN A 112 -6.17 9.08 -18.00
C ASN A 112 -6.86 10.38 -17.54
N PRO A 113 -7.51 11.15 -18.43
CA PRO A 113 -8.18 12.41 -18.08
C PRO A 113 -9.27 12.32 -17.01
N ILE A 114 -9.77 11.10 -16.71
CA ILE A 114 -10.76 10.88 -15.64
C ILE A 114 -10.11 10.60 -14.28
N THR A 115 -8.81 10.31 -14.26
CA THR A 115 -8.05 10.03 -13.03
C THR A 115 -7.63 11.35 -12.38
N VAL A 116 -7.88 11.44 -11.08
CA VAL A 116 -7.55 12.59 -10.24
C VAL A 116 -6.63 12.08 -9.14
N VAL A 117 -5.36 12.46 -9.21
CA VAL A 117 -4.41 12.23 -8.13
C VAL A 117 -4.71 13.23 -7.02
N VAL A 118 -4.80 12.72 -5.80
CA VAL A 118 -5.10 13.49 -4.59
C VAL A 118 -4.09 13.23 -3.46
N GLY A 119 -3.03 12.47 -3.69
CA GLY A 119 -2.00 12.20 -2.67
C GLY A 119 -0.85 13.21 -2.68
N VAL A 120 0.32 12.75 -2.24
CA VAL A 120 1.51 13.58 -1.94
C VAL A 120 1.93 14.50 -3.08
N SER A 121 1.81 14.05 -4.33
CA SER A 121 2.16 14.84 -5.52
C SER A 121 1.13 15.92 -5.91
N ALA A 122 -0.05 15.92 -5.28
CA ALA A 122 -1.18 16.79 -5.64
C ALA A 122 -1.57 17.80 -4.55
N ILE A 123 -0.97 17.71 -3.36
CA ILE A 123 -1.22 18.64 -2.25
C ILE A 123 0.05 19.43 -1.92
N GLU A 124 -0.09 20.71 -1.61
CA GLU A 124 1.02 21.50 -1.07
C GLU A 124 1.26 21.06 0.37
N ILE A 125 2.43 20.51 0.64
CA ILE A 125 2.87 20.11 1.98
C ILE A 125 3.70 21.27 2.53
N ASP A 126 3.39 21.68 3.75
CA ASP A 126 4.16 22.74 4.41
C ASP A 126 5.45 22.08 4.92
N ASP A 127 6.53 22.17 4.14
CA ASP A 127 7.85 21.68 4.58
C ASP A 127 8.28 22.48 5.82
N HIS A 128 8.46 21.77 6.93
CA HIS A 128 9.04 22.30 8.17
C HIS A 128 10.52 21.88 8.32
N ASP A 129 11.21 21.63 7.20
CA ASP A 129 12.63 21.28 7.16
C ASP A 129 13.54 22.51 7.42
N ASP A 130 13.64 22.90 8.69
CA ASP A 130 14.78 23.64 9.24
C ASP A 130 15.57 22.71 10.18
N HIS A 131 16.07 21.59 9.66
CA HIS A 131 17.10 20.83 10.36
C HIS A 131 18.47 21.50 10.13
N ALA A 132 18.82 22.35 11.08
CA ALA A 132 20.14 22.95 11.20
C ALA A 132 21.23 21.87 11.29
N ASP A 133 22.06 21.79 10.25
CA ASP A 133 23.33 21.07 10.24
C ASP A 133 24.22 21.57 11.39
N HIS A 134 24.36 20.74 12.42
CA HIS A 134 25.36 20.92 13.46
C HIS A 134 26.64 20.17 13.09
N SER A 135 27.51 20.79 12.28
CA SER A 135 28.95 20.66 12.47
C SER A 135 29.72 21.86 11.89
N SER A 136 30.22 22.73 12.78
CA SER A 136 31.37 23.58 12.46
C SER A 136 32.15 23.88 13.75
N ALA A 137 32.97 22.91 14.14
CA ALA A 137 34.12 23.18 14.97
C ALA A 137 35.26 23.63 14.04
N LYS A 138 35.70 24.88 14.25
CA LYS A 138 36.82 25.55 13.58
C LYS A 138 38.15 24.86 13.88
N HIS A 139 39.04 24.79 12.88
CA HIS A 139 40.50 25.00 12.95
C HIS A 139 40.97 25.12 11.48
N ASP A 140 41.35 26.31 11.04
CA ASP A 140 42.71 26.92 11.05
C ASP A 140 43.50 26.58 9.78
N ASP A 141 43.95 27.66 9.13
CA ASP A 141 44.64 27.76 7.85
C ASP A 141 45.97 26.98 7.78
N HIS A 142 46.37 26.52 6.58
CA HIS A 142 47.68 26.83 5.98
C HIS A 142 47.80 26.40 4.51
N ASP A 143 48.60 27.20 3.80
CA ASP A 143 48.74 27.38 2.36
C ASP A 143 49.50 26.28 1.57
N ASP A 144 49.31 26.38 0.24
CA ASP A 144 50.20 26.07 -0.89
C ASP A 144 50.72 24.64 -1.10
N HIS A 145 50.32 24.03 -2.23
CA HIS A 145 51.16 23.96 -3.43
C HIS A 145 50.43 23.29 -4.62
N ASP A 146 50.53 23.95 -5.77
CA ASP A 146 50.25 23.43 -7.11
C ASP A 146 51.12 22.20 -7.43
N ASP A 147 50.53 21.18 -8.06
CA ASP A 147 51.04 20.62 -9.33
C ASP A 147 50.14 19.47 -9.85
N HIS A 148 49.61 19.70 -11.05
CA HIS A 148 49.47 18.79 -12.19
C HIS A 148 48.69 17.45 -12.15
N ASP A 149 47.72 17.45 -13.09
CA ASP A 149 47.38 16.41 -14.06
C ASP A 149 46.37 15.30 -13.70
N ASP A 150 45.39 15.19 -14.62
CA ASP A 150 44.53 14.04 -14.95
C ASP A 150 43.70 13.39 -13.84
N HIS A 151 42.41 13.78 -13.74
CA HIS A 151 41.37 12.84 -13.31
C HIS A 151 40.05 13.00 -14.07
N SER A 152 39.83 11.99 -14.92
CA SER A 152 38.60 11.24 -15.13
C SER A 152 37.31 11.81 -14.54
N SER A 153 36.31 11.97 -15.42
CA SER A 153 34.90 11.94 -15.07
C SER A 153 34.61 10.81 -14.08
N ALA A 154 34.38 11.17 -12.82
CA ALA A 154 33.83 10.28 -11.81
C ALA A 154 32.49 9.77 -12.35
N LYS A 155 32.50 8.49 -12.75
CA LYS A 155 31.29 7.72 -12.96
C LYS A 155 30.52 7.74 -11.65
N HIS A 156 29.22 7.92 -11.78
CA HIS A 156 28.23 7.62 -10.77
C HIS A 156 28.57 6.33 -10.05
N ASP A 157 28.46 6.36 -8.72
CA ASP A 157 28.47 5.18 -7.87
C ASP A 157 27.41 4.21 -8.40
N ASP A 158 27.91 3.18 -9.08
CA ASP A 158 27.17 2.03 -9.56
C ASP A 158 26.74 1.24 -8.32
N HIS A 159 25.45 1.03 -8.18
CA HIS A 159 24.87 0.20 -7.12
C HIS A 159 25.48 -1.20 -7.25
N GLY A 160 26.21 -1.67 -6.23
CA GLY A 160 26.95 -2.91 -6.28
C GLY A 160 26.05 -4.12 -6.60
N ASP A 161 26.46 -4.88 -7.63
CA ASP A 161 26.01 -6.24 -7.90
C ASP A 161 26.28 -7.12 -6.66
N GLU A 162 25.27 -7.46 -5.87
CA GLU A 162 25.39 -8.51 -4.85
C GLU A 162 25.46 -9.88 -5.55
N ALA A 163 26.37 -10.76 -5.15
CA ALA A 163 26.59 -12.05 -5.84
C ALA A 163 25.42 -13.06 -5.69
N PHE A 164 24.51 -12.81 -4.75
CA PHE A 164 23.27 -13.57 -4.53
C PHE A 164 22.15 -12.65 -4.05
N GLU A 165 20.92 -12.89 -4.50
CA GLU A 165 19.73 -12.18 -4.02
C GLU A 165 19.05 -12.88 -2.83
N TRP A 166 19.25 -14.19 -2.69
CA TRP A 166 18.61 -14.98 -1.64
C TRP A 166 19.55 -15.99 -0.98
N ALA A 167 19.39 -16.12 0.33
CA ALA A 167 19.99 -17.21 1.09
C ALA A 167 19.00 -17.81 2.08
N GLY A 168 19.03 -19.14 2.25
CA GLY A 168 18.18 -19.87 3.17
C GLY A 168 18.92 -21.00 3.88
N VAL A 169 18.70 -21.13 5.19
CA VAL A 169 19.20 -22.23 6.01
C VAL A 169 18.08 -23.23 6.23
N PHE A 170 18.34 -24.49 5.94
CA PHE A 170 17.41 -25.60 6.16
C PHE A 170 17.99 -26.58 7.17
N GLU A 171 17.16 -27.11 8.06
CA GLU A 171 17.49 -28.27 8.87
C GLU A 171 17.01 -29.53 8.16
N LEU A 172 17.95 -30.31 7.61
CA LEU A 172 17.65 -31.42 6.70
C LEU A 172 18.12 -32.75 7.28
N LEU A 173 17.33 -33.80 7.03
CA LEU A 173 17.69 -35.17 7.33
C LEU A 173 18.44 -35.79 6.16
N ARG A 174 19.17 -36.88 6.42
CA ARG A 174 19.81 -37.65 5.35
C ARG A 174 18.75 -38.17 4.37
N GLY A 175 18.83 -37.75 3.11
CA GLY A 175 17.81 -38.07 2.12
C GLY A 175 18.06 -37.37 0.79
N THR A 176 17.04 -37.42 -0.06
CA THR A 176 17.01 -36.68 -1.33
C THR A 176 15.81 -35.74 -1.30
N TYR A 177 16.02 -34.52 -1.76
CA TYR A 177 15.01 -33.47 -1.85
C TYR A 177 14.95 -32.99 -3.29
N GLN A 178 13.84 -32.36 -3.66
CA GLN A 178 13.64 -31.80 -4.98
C GLN A 178 13.65 -30.28 -4.88
N TRP A 179 14.51 -29.65 -5.68
CA TRP A 179 14.48 -28.22 -5.93
C TRP A 179 13.90 -27.97 -7.33
N SER A 180 12.87 -27.15 -7.46
CA SER A 180 12.13 -26.92 -8.70
C SER A 180 12.07 -25.46 -9.11
N PHE A 181 12.09 -25.22 -10.42
CA PHE A 181 11.85 -23.94 -11.05
C PHE A 181 10.73 -24.12 -12.07
N ALA A 182 9.64 -23.38 -11.94
CA ALA A 182 8.54 -23.35 -12.88
C ALA A 182 8.58 -22.07 -13.72
N LYS A 183 8.01 -22.14 -14.93
CA LYS A 183 7.81 -20.96 -15.76
C LYS A 183 6.68 -20.11 -15.21
N VAL A 184 6.90 -18.80 -15.10
CA VAL A 184 5.88 -17.81 -14.80
C VAL A 184 5.54 -17.07 -16.09
N ASP A 185 4.24 -16.89 -16.39
CA ASP A 185 3.75 -16.24 -17.62
C ASP A 185 4.32 -16.82 -18.94
N GLY A 186 4.65 -18.11 -18.96
CA GLY A 186 5.13 -18.83 -20.14
C GLY A 186 6.63 -18.80 -20.40
N GLY A 187 7.43 -18.21 -19.50
CA GLY A 187 8.90 -18.17 -19.57
C GLY A 187 9.60 -18.39 -18.22
N TYR A 188 10.90 -18.70 -18.26
CA TYR A 188 11.77 -18.49 -17.09
C TYR A 188 12.25 -17.04 -17.12
N ALA A 189 12.43 -16.41 -15.95
CA ALA A 189 12.99 -15.06 -15.86
C ALA A 189 14.37 -14.97 -16.54
N ASP A 190 15.21 -15.97 -16.24
CA ASP A 190 16.53 -16.17 -16.84
C ASP A 190 16.73 -17.61 -17.33
N PRO A 191 17.59 -17.86 -18.34
CA PRO A 191 17.81 -19.21 -18.88
C PRO A 191 18.66 -20.12 -17.98
N ALA A 192 19.30 -19.54 -16.97
CA ALA A 192 20.10 -20.24 -15.97
C ALA A 192 20.30 -19.35 -14.74
N MET A 193 20.66 -19.96 -13.61
CA MET A 193 21.07 -19.24 -12.40
C MET A 193 22.23 -19.96 -11.70
N LYS A 194 22.98 -19.22 -10.88
CA LYS A 194 23.97 -19.81 -9.97
C LYS A 194 23.40 -20.13 -8.60
N MET A 195 23.98 -21.17 -7.99
CA MET A 195 23.60 -21.65 -6.67
C MET A 195 24.80 -22.25 -5.93
N VAL A 196 24.89 -22.01 -4.62
CA VAL A 196 25.85 -22.65 -3.71
C VAL A 196 25.09 -23.34 -2.57
N ILE A 197 25.56 -24.53 -2.16
CA ILE A 197 25.01 -25.28 -1.02
C ILE A 197 26.16 -25.66 -0.08
N LEU A 198 26.12 -25.17 1.17
CA LEU A 198 27.16 -25.37 2.18
C LEU A 198 26.59 -26.10 3.40
N GLU A 199 27.37 -26.99 4.03
CA GLU A 199 27.02 -27.61 5.33
C GLU A 199 27.26 -26.58 6.44
N SER A 200 26.33 -25.63 6.55
CA SER A 200 26.36 -24.55 7.52
C SER A 200 24.95 -24.21 8.01
N GLY A 201 24.86 -23.79 9.28
CA GLY A 201 23.63 -23.30 9.89
C GLY A 201 23.57 -21.78 10.02
N ASP A 202 24.52 -21.08 9.42
CA ASP A 202 24.76 -19.65 9.59
C ASP A 202 25.05 -19.04 8.22
N ILE A 203 24.14 -18.17 7.76
CA ILE A 203 24.23 -17.51 6.44
C ILE A 203 25.45 -16.60 6.41
N GLU A 204 25.67 -15.78 7.45
CA GLU A 204 26.74 -14.79 7.47
C GLU A 204 28.12 -15.43 7.53
N ALA A 205 28.28 -16.46 8.36
CA ALA A 205 29.54 -17.18 8.46
C ALA A 205 29.93 -17.88 7.15
N SER A 206 28.97 -18.05 6.23
CA SER A 206 29.16 -18.71 4.95
C SER A 206 29.09 -17.74 3.76
N GLU A 207 28.79 -16.46 4.00
CA GLU A 207 28.47 -15.47 2.97
C GLU A 207 29.68 -15.14 2.12
N GLU A 208 30.81 -14.76 2.74
CA GLU A 208 32.06 -14.45 2.04
C GLU A 208 32.51 -15.60 1.14
N LEU A 209 32.41 -16.84 1.65
CA LEU A 209 32.72 -18.04 0.88
C LEU A 209 31.69 -18.26 -0.25
N ALA A 210 30.40 -18.03 0.01
CA ALA A 210 29.36 -18.20 -1.00
C ALA A 210 29.53 -17.19 -2.14
N GLU A 211 29.80 -15.91 -1.84
CA GLU A 211 30.09 -14.86 -2.82
C GLU A 211 31.31 -15.23 -3.67
N GLU A 212 32.43 -15.61 -3.05
CA GLU A 212 33.63 -16.05 -3.76
C GLU A 212 33.31 -17.21 -4.73
N LEU A 213 32.54 -18.20 -4.27
CA LEU A 213 32.17 -19.37 -5.07
C LEU A 213 31.20 -19.02 -6.20
N LEU A 214 30.24 -18.12 -5.98
CA LEU A 214 29.27 -17.67 -6.97
C LEU A 214 29.95 -16.83 -8.05
N GLU A 215 30.88 -15.96 -7.71
CA GLU A 215 31.65 -15.18 -8.69
C GLU A 215 32.70 -16.01 -9.42
N SER A 216 33.13 -17.13 -8.81
CA SER A 216 34.14 -18.01 -9.39
C SER A 216 33.76 -18.55 -10.77
N LYS A 217 34.77 -18.64 -11.64
CA LYS A 217 34.65 -19.35 -12.93
C LYS A 217 34.60 -20.87 -12.75
N ASN A 218 34.99 -21.38 -11.58
CA ASN A 218 34.99 -22.80 -11.26
C ASN A 218 33.60 -23.26 -10.80
N SER A 219 32.70 -23.50 -11.76
CA SER A 219 31.32 -23.93 -11.51
C SER A 219 30.98 -25.26 -12.17
N GLU A 220 29.95 -25.94 -11.65
CA GLU A 220 29.40 -27.15 -12.25
C GLU A 220 28.06 -26.89 -12.92
N VAL A 221 28.00 -27.13 -14.23
CA VAL A 221 26.74 -27.01 -14.98
C VAL A 221 25.84 -28.21 -14.69
N LYS A 222 24.60 -27.94 -14.29
CA LYS A 222 23.57 -28.95 -14.01
C LYS A 222 22.35 -28.70 -14.90
N ARG A 223 21.69 -29.78 -15.30
CA ARG A 223 20.48 -29.78 -16.13
C ARG A 223 19.34 -30.50 -15.41
N ASN A 224 18.15 -30.44 -15.99
CA ASN A 224 16.95 -31.08 -15.44
C ASN A 224 17.18 -32.52 -14.95
N ASN A 225 16.79 -32.79 -13.72
CA ASN A 225 16.95 -34.02 -12.92
C ASN A 225 18.38 -34.33 -12.46
N ASP A 226 19.37 -33.47 -12.71
CA ASP A 226 20.72 -33.68 -12.21
C ASP A 226 20.79 -33.51 -10.69
N LYS A 227 21.87 -34.05 -10.13
CA LYS A 227 22.11 -34.12 -8.69
C LYS A 227 22.95 -32.95 -8.18
N LEU A 228 22.51 -32.36 -7.07
CA LEU A 228 23.19 -31.34 -6.28
C LEU A 228 23.61 -31.94 -4.94
N VAL A 229 24.79 -31.58 -4.46
CA VAL A 229 25.30 -31.97 -3.13
C VAL A 229 25.94 -30.76 -2.48
N ALA A 230 25.94 -30.70 -1.15
CA ALA A 230 26.69 -29.65 -0.45
C ALA A 230 28.19 -29.78 -0.73
N GLN A 231 28.81 -28.70 -1.22
CA GLN A 231 30.22 -28.61 -1.54
C GLN A 231 30.66 -27.13 -1.70
N GLU A 232 31.95 -26.86 -1.53
CA GLU A 232 32.54 -25.53 -1.74
C GLU A 232 32.75 -25.25 -3.25
N LYS A 233 31.65 -25.26 -4.01
CA LYS A 233 31.63 -25.02 -5.44
C LYS A 233 30.24 -24.60 -5.93
N ALA A 234 30.17 -23.55 -6.74
CA ALA A 234 28.91 -23.12 -7.34
C ALA A 234 28.41 -24.08 -8.43
N TYR A 235 27.10 -24.20 -8.51
CA TYR A 235 26.37 -24.81 -9.62
C TYR A 235 25.86 -23.73 -10.55
N VAL A 236 25.89 -24.00 -11.87
CA VAL A 236 25.13 -23.24 -12.87
C VAL A 236 23.95 -24.11 -13.30
N LEU A 237 22.77 -23.79 -12.80
CA LEU A 237 21.53 -24.51 -13.05
C LEU A 237 20.95 -24.04 -14.38
N ARG A 238 21.00 -24.87 -15.43
CA ARG A 238 20.41 -24.52 -16.73
C ARG A 238 18.99 -25.02 -16.84
N PHE A 239 18.06 -24.10 -17.10
CA PHE A 239 16.65 -24.43 -17.20
C PHE A 239 16.32 -25.06 -18.56
N ASN A 240 15.33 -25.96 -18.55
CA ASN A 240 14.84 -26.61 -19.74
C ASN A 240 13.70 -25.79 -20.35
N GLU A 241 14.04 -24.94 -21.31
CA GLU A 241 13.09 -24.07 -22.03
C GLU A 241 11.91 -24.79 -22.69
N ARG A 242 12.00 -26.11 -22.90
CA ARG A 242 10.93 -26.92 -23.51
C ARG A 242 9.96 -27.52 -22.49
N LYS A 243 10.22 -27.35 -21.20
CA LYS A 243 9.37 -27.84 -20.11
C LYS A 243 8.82 -26.67 -19.29
N ASP A 244 7.63 -26.87 -18.75
CA ASP A 244 6.99 -25.91 -17.84
C ASP A 244 7.68 -25.87 -16.47
N SER A 245 8.43 -26.91 -16.12
CA SER A 245 9.28 -26.95 -14.93
C SER A 245 10.61 -27.68 -15.16
N THR A 246 11.65 -27.18 -14.49
CA THR A 246 12.97 -27.79 -14.36
C THR A 246 13.22 -28.16 -12.92
N THR A 247 13.62 -29.40 -12.65
CA THR A 247 13.86 -29.88 -11.29
C THR A 247 15.30 -30.36 -11.11
N PHE A 248 15.80 -30.32 -9.88
CA PHE A 248 17.12 -30.78 -9.46
C PHE A 248 17.01 -31.60 -8.18
N ASN A 249 17.84 -32.64 -8.05
CA ASN A 249 17.81 -33.55 -6.91
C ASN A 249 18.90 -33.17 -5.90
N VAL A 250 18.53 -32.61 -4.75
CA VAL A 250 19.46 -32.25 -3.68
C VAL A 250 19.68 -33.47 -2.78
N GLU A 251 20.89 -34.02 -2.77
CA GLU A 251 21.26 -35.13 -1.88
C GLU A 251 21.94 -34.63 -0.61
N ILE A 252 21.32 -34.95 0.52
CA ILE A 252 21.86 -34.70 1.86
C ILE A 252 22.46 -35.99 2.40
N LYS A 253 23.79 -36.04 2.47
CA LYS A 253 24.54 -37.24 2.90
C LYS A 253 24.50 -37.47 4.40
N LYS A 254 24.33 -36.40 5.18
CA LYS A 254 24.35 -36.40 6.65
C LYS A 254 23.27 -35.43 7.15
N ALA A 255 22.56 -35.79 8.21
CA ALA A 255 21.59 -34.87 8.80
C ALA A 255 22.32 -33.66 9.41
N GLY A 256 21.79 -32.46 9.22
CA GLY A 256 22.44 -31.23 9.64
C GLY A 256 21.76 -29.99 9.09
N LYS A 257 22.39 -28.83 9.32
CA LYS A 257 21.96 -27.56 8.74
C LYS A 257 22.73 -27.28 7.47
N TYR A 258 22.03 -26.76 6.48
CA TYR A 258 22.57 -26.45 5.17
C TYR A 258 22.15 -25.05 4.75
N ALA A 259 23.11 -24.23 4.34
CA ALA A 259 22.90 -22.90 3.81
C ALA A 259 22.91 -22.95 2.28
N PHE A 260 21.88 -22.39 1.68
CA PHE A 260 21.66 -22.32 0.25
C PHE A 260 21.77 -20.84 -0.14
N PHE A 261 22.51 -20.54 -1.19
CA PHE A 261 22.66 -19.19 -1.74
C PHE A 261 22.30 -19.24 -3.22
N THR A 262 21.46 -18.33 -3.69
CA THR A 262 20.99 -18.29 -5.07
C THR A 262 21.13 -16.90 -5.67
N GLU A 263 21.59 -16.86 -6.91
CA GLU A 263 21.74 -15.62 -7.70
C GLU A 263 20.42 -14.83 -7.75
N HIS A 264 19.29 -15.53 -7.89
CA HIS A 264 17.96 -14.95 -7.87
C HIS A 264 17.10 -15.48 -6.72
N MET A 265 16.02 -14.75 -6.40
CA MET A 265 14.99 -15.17 -5.46
C MET A 265 14.26 -16.44 -5.95
N PRO A 266 14.25 -17.55 -5.19
CA PRO A 266 13.61 -18.80 -5.63
C PRO A 266 12.12 -18.67 -5.96
N PHE A 267 11.43 -17.74 -5.29
CA PHE A 267 9.99 -17.47 -5.46
C PHE A 267 9.63 -16.92 -6.84
N GLU A 268 10.57 -16.29 -7.55
CA GLU A 268 10.35 -15.83 -8.94
C GLU A 268 10.08 -16.99 -9.91
N PHE A 269 10.33 -18.22 -9.45
CA PHE A 269 10.15 -19.45 -10.20
C PHE A 269 9.07 -20.36 -9.59
N GLU A 270 8.25 -19.86 -8.67
CA GLU A 270 7.09 -20.55 -8.11
C GLU A 270 5.81 -20.14 -8.84
N ALA A 271 5.38 -20.92 -9.83
CA ALA A 271 4.08 -20.70 -10.48
C ALA A 271 2.94 -21.28 -9.63
N ASP A 272 3.00 -22.59 -9.37
CA ASP A 272 1.89 -23.36 -8.79
C ASP A 272 2.33 -24.24 -7.59
N GLU A 273 3.64 -24.34 -7.35
CA GLU A 273 4.25 -25.28 -6.41
C GLU A 273 5.50 -24.69 -5.76
N HIS A 274 5.72 -25.03 -4.48
CA HIS A 274 6.88 -24.56 -3.71
C HIS A 274 8.21 -25.05 -4.30
N PHE A 275 9.25 -24.22 -4.24
CA PHE A 275 10.55 -24.47 -4.90
C PHE A 275 11.34 -25.61 -4.25
N PHE A 276 11.05 -25.98 -2.99
CA PHE A 276 11.79 -27.04 -2.28
C PHE A 276 10.89 -28.04 -1.56
N LYS A 277 11.04 -29.33 -1.88
CA LYS A 277 10.18 -30.43 -1.40
C LYS A 277 10.96 -31.67 -1.00
N ASP A 278 10.37 -32.48 -0.13
CA ASP A 278 10.87 -33.81 0.20
C ASP A 278 10.38 -34.91 -0.79
N VAL A 279 10.77 -36.17 -0.55
CA VAL A 279 10.37 -37.31 -1.39
C VAL A 279 8.88 -37.66 -1.32
N SER A 280 8.18 -37.18 -0.29
CA SER A 280 6.74 -37.35 -0.11
C SER A 280 5.95 -36.28 -0.85
N GLY A 281 6.64 -35.22 -1.31
CA GLY A 281 6.05 -34.05 -1.95
C GLY A 281 5.65 -32.97 -0.94
N ASP A 282 6.09 -33.07 0.31
CA ASP A 282 5.85 -32.07 1.35
C ASP A 282 6.84 -30.90 1.19
N ASP A 283 6.35 -29.67 1.37
CA ASP A 283 7.14 -28.45 1.26
C ASP A 283 8.14 -28.34 2.42
N ILE A 284 9.35 -27.88 2.10
CA ILE A 284 10.45 -27.72 3.05
C ILE A 284 10.85 -26.25 3.11
N GLU A 285 10.52 -25.62 4.23
CA GLU A 285 10.76 -24.20 4.48
C GLU A 285 12.14 -23.96 5.14
N PRO A 286 12.81 -22.83 4.84
CA PRO A 286 14.03 -22.47 5.55
C PRO A 286 13.72 -22.06 7.00
N ILE A 287 14.60 -22.48 7.92
CA ILE A 287 14.55 -22.07 9.32
C ILE A 287 15.11 -20.65 9.55
N ALA A 288 15.83 -20.11 8.57
CA ALA A 288 16.29 -18.72 8.49
C ALA A 288 16.54 -18.37 7.02
N GLN A 289 16.25 -17.14 6.60
CA GLN A 289 16.50 -16.69 5.23
C GLN A 289 16.80 -15.20 5.17
N VAL A 290 17.45 -14.77 4.09
CA VAL A 290 17.68 -13.37 3.72
C VAL A 290 17.30 -13.22 2.24
N PRO A 291 16.43 -12.26 1.89
CA PRO A 291 15.61 -11.44 2.79
C PRO A 291 14.56 -12.27 3.57
N ASP A 292 14.19 -11.86 4.80
CA ASP A 292 13.23 -12.59 5.66
C ASP A 292 11.78 -12.35 5.17
N GLU A 293 11.11 -13.40 4.72
CA GLU A 293 9.69 -13.41 4.30
C GLU A 293 8.69 -13.26 5.46
N GLY A 294 9.11 -12.70 6.59
CA GLY A 294 8.27 -12.45 7.76
C GLY A 294 7.23 -11.33 7.60
N GLY A 295 6.92 -10.91 6.38
CA GLY A 295 5.84 -9.97 6.07
C GLY A 295 5.87 -9.56 4.61
N ASP A 296 4.93 -10.11 3.83
CA ASP A 296 4.54 -9.71 2.47
C ASP A 296 4.19 -8.23 2.42
N HIS A 297 5.21 -7.40 2.37
CA HIS A 297 5.15 -6.01 1.95
C HIS A 297 6.42 -5.81 1.13
N HIS A 298 6.32 -5.93 -0.20
CA HIS A 298 7.43 -5.53 -1.05
C HIS A 298 7.68 -4.05 -0.77
N HIS A 299 8.85 -3.74 -0.23
CA HIS A 299 9.25 -2.38 0.05
C HIS A 299 9.53 -1.67 -1.27
N HIS A 300 8.48 -1.09 -1.83
CA HIS A 300 8.62 -0.10 -2.88
C HIS A 300 9.23 1.16 -2.26
N ASP A 301 10.45 1.49 -2.68
CA ASP A 301 10.97 2.84 -2.55
C ASP A 301 9.89 3.80 -3.08
N HIS A 302 9.37 4.70 -2.23
CA HIS A 302 8.18 5.51 -2.52
C HIS A 302 8.43 6.61 -3.58
N GLY A 303 9.48 6.46 -4.38
CA GLY A 303 10.13 7.60 -5.02
C GLY A 303 10.64 8.57 -3.95
N LYS A 304 10.91 9.82 -4.33
CA LYS A 304 11.48 10.81 -3.41
C LYS A 304 10.57 11.23 -2.24
N LEU A 305 9.29 10.84 -2.19
CA LEU A 305 8.28 11.44 -1.30
C LEU A 305 7.49 10.37 -0.52
N ASP A 306 7.38 10.53 0.81
CA ASP A 306 6.53 9.68 1.67
C ASP A 306 5.04 9.87 1.32
N PRO A 307 4.32 8.80 0.91
CA PRO A 307 2.93 8.89 0.49
C PRO A 307 1.92 8.87 1.66
N HIS A 308 2.34 8.64 2.90
CA HIS A 308 1.48 8.47 4.08
C HIS A 308 0.95 9.79 4.67
N VAL A 309 0.63 10.75 3.79
CA VAL A 309 0.26 12.14 4.12
C VAL A 309 -0.95 12.27 5.05
N TRP A 310 -1.83 11.28 5.09
CA TRP A 310 -3.12 11.38 5.80
C TRP A 310 -3.02 11.26 7.31
N HIS A 311 -1.87 10.89 7.87
CA HIS A 311 -1.73 10.87 9.33
C HIS A 311 -1.71 12.29 9.92
N ASP A 312 -1.59 13.32 9.09
CA ASP A 312 -1.94 14.71 9.41
C ASP A 312 -3.37 15.05 8.91
N PRO A 313 -4.31 15.42 9.82
CA PRO A 313 -5.65 15.87 9.44
C PRO A 313 -5.68 17.06 8.47
N HIS A 314 -4.70 17.98 8.49
CA HIS A 314 -4.63 19.09 7.54
C HIS A 314 -4.40 18.61 6.12
N ASN A 315 -3.58 17.58 5.94
CA ASN A 315 -3.41 16.95 4.64
C ASN A 315 -4.72 16.30 4.17
N ILE A 316 -5.46 15.60 5.05
CA ILE A 316 -6.78 15.06 4.67
C ILE A 316 -7.74 16.19 4.21
N ILE A 317 -7.71 17.36 4.84
CA ILE A 317 -8.49 18.54 4.40
C ILE A 317 -8.06 18.98 2.99
N LYS A 318 -6.75 19.06 2.71
CA LYS A 318 -6.20 19.39 1.38
C LYS A 318 -6.68 18.37 0.33
N ILE A 319 -6.58 17.07 0.61
CA ILE A 319 -7.08 15.97 -0.23
C ILE A 319 -8.59 16.16 -0.51
N GLY A 320 -9.39 16.38 0.55
CA GLY A 320 -10.83 16.57 0.44
C GLY A 320 -11.22 17.79 -0.40
N ASN A 321 -10.47 18.88 -0.31
CA ASN A 321 -10.68 20.07 -1.13
C ASN A 321 -10.39 19.80 -2.62
N VAL A 322 -9.38 19.00 -2.95
CA VAL A 322 -9.11 18.56 -4.34
C VAL A 322 -10.26 17.69 -4.87
N ILE A 323 -10.77 16.76 -4.06
CA ILE A 323 -11.95 15.94 -4.40
C ILE A 323 -13.15 16.85 -4.69
N SER A 324 -13.50 17.71 -3.74
CA SER A 324 -14.65 18.61 -3.84
C SER A 324 -14.56 19.53 -5.06
N LYS A 325 -13.37 20.11 -5.32
CA LYS A 325 -13.10 20.93 -6.51
C LYS A 325 -13.37 20.16 -7.81
N ASN A 326 -12.94 18.91 -7.89
CA ASN A 326 -13.12 18.10 -9.10
C ASN A 326 -14.56 17.62 -9.30
N LEU A 327 -15.28 17.30 -8.21
CA LEU A 327 -16.72 17.01 -8.29
C LEU A 327 -17.52 18.26 -8.70
N ASN A 328 -17.19 19.41 -8.14
CA ASN A 328 -17.87 20.68 -8.46
C ASN A 328 -17.74 21.07 -9.95
N LYS A 329 -16.62 20.73 -10.61
CA LYS A 329 -16.45 20.94 -12.06
C LYS A 329 -17.45 20.16 -12.92
N LYS A 330 -18.00 19.04 -12.40
CA LYS A 330 -18.99 18.21 -13.11
C LYS A 330 -20.43 18.70 -12.89
N ILE A 331 -20.66 19.56 -11.91
CA ILE A 331 -21.99 20.13 -11.64
C ILE A 331 -22.22 21.32 -12.57
N SER A 332 -23.39 21.35 -13.22
CA SER A 332 -23.78 22.44 -14.13
C SER A 332 -23.59 23.80 -13.48
N PHE A 333 -23.16 24.79 -14.26
CA PHE A 333 -23.01 26.16 -13.77
C PHE A 333 -24.29 26.72 -13.13
N PHE A 334 -25.46 26.35 -13.67
CA PHE A 334 -26.76 26.83 -13.23
C PHE A 334 -27.36 26.04 -12.06
N ASP A 335 -26.80 24.88 -11.71
CA ASP A 335 -27.26 24.04 -10.61
C ASP A 335 -26.67 24.51 -9.27
N LYS A 336 -27.21 25.62 -8.76
CA LYS A 336 -26.72 26.26 -7.53
C LYS A 336 -27.01 25.42 -6.29
N GLU A 337 -28.12 24.69 -6.26
CA GLU A 337 -28.52 23.88 -5.10
C GLU A 337 -27.57 22.70 -4.91
N THR A 338 -27.26 21.95 -5.97
CA THR A 338 -26.33 20.83 -5.85
C THR A 338 -24.91 21.28 -5.49
N LYS A 339 -24.46 22.44 -5.99
CA LYS A 339 -23.18 23.05 -5.57
C LYS A 339 -23.18 23.45 -4.10
N LYS A 340 -24.29 24.00 -3.61
CA LYS A 340 -24.46 24.34 -2.19
C LYS A 340 -24.37 23.11 -1.30
N VAL A 341 -25.07 22.02 -1.67
CA VAL A 341 -25.00 20.74 -0.92
C VAL A 341 -23.57 20.18 -0.89
N LEU A 342 -22.87 20.15 -2.04
CA LEU A 342 -21.47 19.70 -2.08
C LEU A 342 -20.57 20.54 -1.17
N LYS A 343 -20.76 21.87 -1.18
CA LYS A 343 -20.01 22.79 -0.31
C LYS A 343 -20.28 22.53 1.17
N GLU A 344 -21.53 22.37 1.58
CA GLU A 344 -21.92 22.10 2.97
C GLU A 344 -21.36 20.76 3.47
N ARG A 345 -21.36 19.73 2.61
CA ARG A 345 -20.73 18.43 2.93
C ARG A 345 -19.22 18.56 3.10
N THR A 346 -18.56 19.27 2.20
CA THR A 346 -17.11 19.54 2.28
C THR A 346 -16.77 20.31 3.56
N GLN A 347 -17.55 21.33 3.91
CA GLN A 347 -17.36 22.09 5.15
C GLN A 347 -17.57 21.23 6.41
N SER A 348 -18.52 20.29 6.36
CA SER A 348 -18.76 19.36 7.48
C SER A 348 -17.58 18.40 7.67
N VAL A 349 -17.00 17.90 6.58
CA VAL A 349 -15.77 17.09 6.59
C VAL A 349 -14.62 17.89 7.21
N ASN A 350 -14.36 19.11 6.73
CA ASN A 350 -13.25 19.95 7.21
C ASN A 350 -13.40 20.25 8.71
N SER A 351 -14.61 20.60 9.18
CA SER A 351 -14.86 20.86 10.60
C SER A 351 -14.62 19.63 11.50
N ILE A 352 -14.87 18.42 11.02
CA ILE A 352 -14.57 17.19 11.78
C ILE A 352 -13.05 16.96 11.85
N LEU A 353 -12.33 17.19 10.75
CA LEU A 353 -10.88 17.03 10.67
C LEU A 353 -10.12 18.08 11.50
N GLU A 354 -10.57 19.34 11.49
CA GLU A 354 -10.06 20.38 12.42
C GLU A 354 -10.30 19.98 13.89
N GLY A 355 -11.47 19.39 14.18
CA GLY A 355 -11.75 18.85 15.51
C GLY A 355 -10.86 17.66 15.88
N LEU A 356 -10.49 16.83 14.90
CA LEU A 356 -9.59 15.70 15.06
C LEU A 356 -8.17 16.18 15.34
N ASP A 357 -7.65 17.15 14.57
CA ASP A 357 -6.35 17.79 14.79
C ASP A 357 -6.21 18.28 16.23
N GLN A 358 -7.12 19.16 16.66
CA GLN A 358 -7.12 19.70 18.02
C GLN A 358 -7.27 18.61 19.09
N TRP A 359 -8.03 17.56 18.80
CA TRP A 359 -8.16 16.43 19.71
C TRP A 359 -6.84 15.67 19.82
N THR A 360 -6.19 15.35 18.70
CA THR A 360 -4.91 14.63 18.64
C THR A 360 -3.82 15.41 19.35
N GLN A 361 -3.67 16.71 19.08
CA GLN A 361 -2.72 17.59 19.74
C GLN A 361 -2.87 17.55 21.26
N ARG A 362 -4.11 17.62 21.77
CA ARG A 362 -4.38 17.49 23.22
C ARG A 362 -4.01 16.13 23.79
N GLN A 363 -4.15 15.04 23.03
CA GLN A 363 -3.80 13.71 23.52
C GLN A 363 -2.28 13.53 23.55
N VAL A 364 -1.59 13.91 22.47
CA VAL A 364 -0.13 13.84 22.36
C VAL A 364 0.56 14.72 23.40
N ALA A 365 -0.02 15.89 23.74
CA ALA A 365 0.49 16.76 24.79
C ALA A 365 0.56 16.09 26.17
N THR A 366 -0.19 15.00 26.41
CA THR A 366 -0.12 14.24 27.67
C THR A 366 1.07 13.29 27.77
N ILE A 367 1.77 13.02 26.65
CA ILE A 367 2.97 12.18 26.62
C ILE A 367 4.12 12.95 27.27
N PRO A 368 4.87 12.35 28.23
CA PRO A 368 6.09 12.94 28.78
C PRO A 368 7.05 13.34 27.66
N SER A 369 7.63 14.54 27.73
CA SER A 369 8.43 15.11 26.64
C SER A 369 9.63 14.22 26.24
N ASN A 370 10.25 13.55 27.22
CA ASN A 370 11.36 12.62 27.01
C ASN A 370 10.94 11.23 26.49
N GLN A 371 9.67 11.05 26.11
CA GLN A 371 9.10 9.78 25.64
C GLN A 371 8.36 9.96 24.30
N ARG A 372 8.60 11.04 23.58
CA ARG A 372 7.93 11.36 22.30
C ARG A 372 8.70 10.82 21.10
N THR A 373 9.06 9.53 21.18
CA THR A 373 9.70 8.81 20.09
C THR A 373 8.78 7.67 19.64
N LEU A 374 8.37 7.70 18.38
CA LEU A 374 7.52 6.69 17.76
C LEU A 374 8.39 5.83 16.84
N VAL A 375 8.46 4.54 17.14
CA VAL A 375 9.21 3.56 16.33
C VAL A 375 8.26 2.57 15.69
N SER A 376 8.31 2.44 14.37
CA SER A 376 7.50 1.51 13.57
C SER A 376 8.35 0.82 12.49
N LYS A 377 7.79 -0.14 11.74
CA LYS A 377 8.56 -0.92 10.76
C LYS A 377 8.96 -0.01 9.60
N HIS A 378 8.03 0.50 8.80
CA HIS A 378 8.34 1.39 7.67
C HIS A 378 8.06 2.87 7.97
N LYS A 379 8.59 3.72 7.09
CA LYS A 379 8.46 5.17 7.13
C LYS A 379 7.05 5.58 6.70
N ALA A 380 6.13 5.62 7.66
CA ALA A 380 4.72 5.94 7.40
C ALA A 380 4.07 6.88 8.41
N MET A 381 4.81 7.31 9.44
CA MET A 381 4.28 8.14 10.53
C MET A 381 4.96 9.51 10.61
N GLU A 382 5.79 9.89 9.64
CA GLU A 382 6.55 11.14 9.65
C GLU A 382 5.63 12.36 9.75
N TYR A 383 4.61 12.45 8.88
CA TYR A 383 3.58 13.51 8.95
C TYR A 383 2.85 13.59 10.30
N TYR A 384 2.66 12.46 10.98
CA TYR A 384 2.10 12.45 12.34
C TYR A 384 3.10 13.02 13.35
N GLY A 385 4.36 12.63 13.23
CA GLY A 385 5.46 13.14 14.03
C GLY A 385 5.59 14.64 13.92
N ASP A 386 5.62 15.16 12.69
CA ASP A 386 5.79 16.58 12.40
C ASP A 386 4.59 17.40 12.91
N ALA A 387 3.36 16.95 12.62
CA ALA A 387 2.16 17.67 13.03
C ALA A 387 1.98 17.75 14.55
N PHE A 388 2.42 16.73 15.30
CA PHE A 388 2.14 16.61 16.73
C PHE A 388 3.37 16.64 17.65
N GLY A 389 4.57 16.78 17.09
CA GLY A 389 5.83 16.91 17.82
C GLY A 389 6.33 15.60 18.43
N LEU A 390 6.39 14.54 17.63
CA LEU A 390 7.08 13.29 17.97
C LEU A 390 8.24 13.04 17.00
N LYS A 391 9.40 12.61 17.52
CA LYS A 391 10.45 12.03 16.68
C LYS A 391 9.95 10.68 16.16
N THR A 392 10.09 10.43 14.86
CA THR A 392 9.75 9.14 14.25
C THR A 392 11.01 8.40 13.85
N ILE A 393 10.98 7.07 13.98
CA ILE A 393 12.08 6.18 13.59
C ILE A 393 11.45 5.04 12.80
N SER A 394 11.76 4.96 11.51
CA SER A 394 11.50 3.74 10.74
C SER A 394 12.63 2.74 10.99
N LEU A 395 12.28 1.50 11.30
CA LEU A 395 13.27 0.43 11.37
C LEU A 395 13.95 0.19 10.02
N LEU A 396 13.23 0.40 8.90
CA LEU A 396 13.75 0.14 7.56
C LEU A 396 14.78 1.16 7.09
N ASP A 397 14.73 2.40 7.55
CA ASP A 397 15.76 3.41 7.22
C ASP A 397 17.18 2.94 7.60
N PHE A 398 17.29 2.05 8.59
CA PHE A 398 18.54 1.45 9.04
C PHE A 398 18.84 0.08 8.43
N LEU A 399 17.82 -0.62 7.91
CA LEU A 399 17.93 -1.97 7.37
C LEU A 399 18.01 -2.00 5.84
N GLY A 400 17.65 -0.91 5.16
CA GLY A 400 17.55 -0.83 3.71
C GLY A 400 16.41 -1.69 3.12
N HIS A 401 16.42 -1.84 1.79
CA HIS A 401 15.39 -2.58 1.03
C HIS A 401 15.29 -4.07 1.39
N SER A 402 16.35 -4.66 1.94
CA SER A 402 16.41 -6.10 2.23
C SER A 402 15.65 -6.52 3.49
N SER A 403 15.13 -5.56 4.30
CA SER A 403 14.59 -5.83 5.65
C SER A 403 15.50 -6.75 6.47
N SER A 404 16.80 -6.71 6.17
CA SER A 404 17.69 -7.81 6.47
C SER A 404 17.95 -7.92 7.96
N LEU A 405 17.74 -9.11 8.51
CA LEU A 405 18.04 -9.44 9.90
C LEU A 405 19.53 -9.67 10.16
N ARG A 406 20.42 -9.28 9.22
CA ARG A 406 21.87 -9.31 9.43
C ARG A 406 22.21 -8.56 10.74
N PRO A 407 22.96 -9.18 11.68
CA PRO A 407 23.41 -8.65 12.96
C PRO A 407 24.05 -7.27 12.87
N GLN A 408 24.75 -6.95 11.78
CA GLN A 408 25.34 -5.62 11.59
C GLN A 408 24.25 -4.53 11.48
N ASN A 409 23.21 -4.77 10.68
CA ASN A 409 22.07 -3.86 10.51
C ASN A 409 21.21 -3.82 11.78
N ILE A 410 20.96 -4.97 12.40
CA ILE A 410 20.29 -5.05 13.71
C ILE A 410 21.08 -4.28 14.80
N THR A 411 22.41 -4.32 14.78
CA THR A 411 23.23 -3.60 15.77
C THR A 411 23.09 -2.08 15.64
N LYS A 412 23.02 -1.55 14.40
CA LYS A 412 22.73 -0.13 14.16
C LYS A 412 21.37 0.26 14.74
N VAL A 413 20.33 -0.51 14.41
CA VAL A 413 18.98 -0.31 14.96
C VAL A 413 18.99 -0.36 16.49
N ILE A 414 19.59 -1.38 17.09
CA ILE A 414 19.67 -1.53 18.55
C ILE A 414 20.37 -0.32 19.19
N THR A 415 21.43 0.18 18.56
CA THR A 415 22.17 1.35 19.04
C THR A 415 21.31 2.59 19.02
N GLU A 416 20.58 2.84 17.92
CA GLU A 416 19.63 3.96 17.82
C GLU A 416 18.52 3.84 18.87
N LEU A 417 17.87 2.67 18.97
CA LEU A 417 16.77 2.45 19.92
C LEU A 417 17.21 2.68 21.38
N ARG A 418 18.46 2.32 21.73
CA ARG A 418 19.03 2.58 23.06
C ARG A 418 19.39 4.04 23.25
N GLY A 419 20.01 4.69 22.26
CA GLY A 419 20.39 6.10 22.32
C GLY A 419 19.17 7.02 22.50
N GLU A 420 18.09 6.70 21.81
CA GLU A 420 16.82 7.43 21.85
C GLU A 420 15.93 7.07 23.05
N ASN A 421 16.39 6.18 23.94
CA ASN A 421 15.63 5.69 25.09
C ASN A 421 14.21 5.21 24.72
N VAL A 422 14.12 4.46 23.62
CA VAL A 422 12.83 4.02 23.06
C VAL A 422 12.09 3.14 24.06
N LYS A 423 10.89 3.59 24.43
CA LYS A 423 10.04 2.91 25.41
C LYS A 423 9.25 1.75 24.84
N VAL A 424 8.84 1.82 23.58
CA VAL A 424 7.92 0.86 22.98
C VAL A 424 8.08 0.82 21.46
N LEU A 425 7.94 -0.36 20.87
CA LEU A 425 7.88 -0.56 19.42
C LEU A 425 6.41 -0.68 18.97
N PHE A 426 6.02 -0.02 17.89
CA PHE A 426 4.67 -0.06 17.35
C PHE A 426 4.59 -1.00 16.14
N SER A 427 3.78 -2.05 16.26
CA SER A 427 3.55 -2.98 15.16
C SER A 427 2.49 -2.45 14.23
N GLU A 428 2.65 -2.63 12.93
CA GLU A 428 1.69 -2.24 11.90
C GLU A 428 0.77 -3.40 11.48
N GLN A 429 1.17 -4.62 11.86
CA GLN A 429 0.43 -5.84 11.59
C GLN A 429 0.29 -6.73 12.83
N LYS A 430 -0.59 -7.73 12.75
CA LYS A 430 -0.84 -8.70 13.81
C LYS A 430 -0.93 -10.12 13.24
N PRO A 431 -0.05 -11.05 13.65
CA PRO A 431 1.01 -10.88 14.67
C PRO A 431 2.13 -9.91 14.24
N PRO A 432 2.88 -9.30 15.18
CA PRO A 432 4.03 -8.47 14.83
C PRO A 432 5.07 -9.25 14.02
N SER A 433 5.80 -8.60 13.12
CA SER A 433 6.80 -9.28 12.26
C SER A 433 7.90 -9.97 13.07
N LYS A 434 8.58 -10.95 12.44
CA LYS A 434 9.74 -11.63 13.05
C LYS A 434 10.81 -10.62 13.47
N LEU A 435 11.10 -9.62 12.62
CA LEU A 435 11.99 -8.49 12.91
C LEU A 435 11.64 -7.80 14.23
N MET A 436 10.40 -7.34 14.38
CA MET A 436 9.98 -6.62 15.58
C MET A 436 10.07 -7.48 16.84
N ARG A 437 9.68 -8.76 16.75
CA ARG A 437 9.81 -9.70 17.88
C ARG A 437 11.28 -9.93 18.24
N ASN A 438 12.17 -10.02 17.25
CA ASN A 438 13.60 -10.20 17.48
C ASN A 438 14.20 -8.96 18.17
N LEU A 439 13.96 -7.77 17.62
CA LEU A 439 14.40 -6.50 18.20
C LEU A 439 13.88 -6.32 19.63
N SER A 440 12.60 -6.62 19.87
CA SER A 440 12.00 -6.55 21.20
C SER A 440 12.74 -7.41 22.23
N ARG A 441 13.12 -8.65 21.86
CA ARG A 441 13.92 -9.52 22.76
C ARG A 441 15.34 -8.98 22.98
N GLN A 442 16.02 -8.52 21.94
CA GLN A 442 17.43 -8.09 22.03
C GLN A 442 17.60 -6.75 22.75
N THR A 443 16.64 -5.84 22.60
CA THR A 443 16.63 -4.53 23.26
C THR A 443 15.96 -4.56 24.63
N SER A 444 15.16 -5.60 24.91
CA SER A 444 14.19 -5.61 26.01
C SER A 444 13.12 -4.51 25.92
N THR A 445 12.96 -3.88 24.75
CA THR A 445 11.90 -2.90 24.49
C THR A 445 10.60 -3.63 24.16
N PRO A 446 9.49 -3.37 24.89
CA PRO A 446 8.22 -4.04 24.62
C PRO A 446 7.61 -3.61 23.29
N ILE A 447 6.82 -4.50 22.68
CA ILE A 447 5.93 -4.15 21.57
C ILE A 447 4.59 -3.69 22.13
N ALA A 448 4.02 -2.62 21.57
CA ALA A 448 2.70 -2.13 21.92
C ALA A 448 1.65 -3.26 21.79
N LYS A 449 0.72 -3.32 22.75
CA LYS A 449 -0.30 -4.38 22.79
C LYS A 449 -1.24 -4.38 21.57
N GLN A 450 -1.46 -3.20 21.00
CA GLN A 450 -2.27 -3.01 19.81
C GLN A 450 -1.38 -2.57 18.66
N GLN A 451 -1.72 -3.03 17.45
CA GLN A 451 -1.10 -2.51 16.24
C GLN A 451 -1.59 -1.09 15.94
N ILE A 452 -0.76 -0.30 15.26
CA ILE A 452 -1.18 0.90 14.55
C ILE A 452 -1.52 0.51 13.10
N PHE A 453 -2.33 1.31 12.41
CA PHE A 453 -2.68 1.08 11.01
C PHE A 453 -2.11 2.21 10.18
N VAL A 454 -1.15 1.91 9.31
CA VAL A 454 -0.36 2.95 8.64
C VAL A 454 -0.63 3.08 7.15
N ASP A 455 -1.09 2.02 6.47
CA ASP A 455 -1.33 1.99 5.00
C ASP A 455 -2.81 2.09 4.61
N GLY A 456 -3.71 2.32 5.57
CA GLY A 456 -5.12 2.46 5.24
C GLY A 456 -6.08 2.39 6.41
N LEU A 457 -7.29 1.93 6.13
CA LEU A 457 -8.34 1.82 7.12
C LEU A 457 -8.25 0.51 7.91
N MET A 458 -8.72 0.56 9.14
CA MET A 458 -9.02 -0.65 9.90
C MET A 458 -10.08 -1.51 9.18
N PRO A 459 -10.12 -2.83 9.44
CA PRO A 459 -11.14 -3.74 8.87
C PRO A 459 -12.58 -3.24 9.08
N THR A 460 -12.81 -2.51 10.18
CA THR A 460 -14.06 -1.81 10.47
C THR A 460 -13.79 -0.38 10.90
N GLY A 461 -14.77 0.51 10.70
CA GLY A 461 -14.68 1.92 11.05
C GLY A 461 -14.45 2.83 9.84
N ASN A 462 -13.97 4.04 10.11
CA ASN A 462 -13.77 5.11 9.13
C ASN A 462 -12.41 5.80 9.36
N THR A 463 -12.09 6.78 8.50
CA THR A 463 -10.84 7.57 8.56
C THR A 463 -10.57 8.13 9.96
N ILE A 464 -11.59 8.69 10.61
CA ILE A 464 -11.47 9.26 11.96
C ILE A 464 -11.21 8.17 13.00
N SER A 465 -11.84 7.00 12.86
CA SER A 465 -11.64 5.91 13.81
C SER A 465 -10.22 5.35 13.79
N VAL A 466 -9.56 5.35 12.62
CA VAL A 466 -8.15 4.97 12.47
C VAL A 466 -7.26 5.97 13.20
N ALA A 467 -7.45 7.27 12.95
CA ALA A 467 -6.69 8.32 13.63
C ALA A 467 -6.88 8.27 15.16
N VAL A 468 -8.11 8.06 15.65
CA VAL A 468 -8.40 7.90 17.08
C VAL A 468 -7.75 6.63 17.65
N HIS A 469 -7.79 5.52 16.91
CA HIS A 469 -7.15 4.27 17.34
C HIS A 469 -5.64 4.39 17.42
N ASN A 470 -4.99 4.89 16.36
CA ASN A 470 -3.54 5.11 16.32
C ASN A 470 -3.11 6.06 17.43
N THR A 471 -3.75 7.23 17.53
CA THR A 471 -3.43 8.24 18.57
C THR A 471 -3.57 7.65 19.97
N CYS A 472 -4.66 6.94 20.27
CA CYS A 472 -4.79 6.33 21.60
C CYS A 472 -3.79 5.21 21.84
N THR A 473 -3.41 4.44 20.82
CA THR A 473 -2.41 3.38 20.94
C THR A 473 -1.04 3.98 21.23
N ILE A 474 -0.66 5.04 20.51
CA ILE A 474 0.60 5.77 20.66
C ILE A 474 0.67 6.45 22.02
N VAL A 475 -0.31 7.30 22.34
CA VAL A 475 -0.35 8.10 23.57
C VAL A 475 -0.29 7.22 24.81
N ASN A 476 -1.13 6.18 24.89
CA ASN A 476 -1.16 5.33 26.07
C ASN A 476 0.12 4.48 26.20
N SER A 477 0.69 4.00 25.09
CA SER A 477 1.92 3.19 25.10
C SER A 477 3.15 4.02 25.51
N LEU A 478 3.19 5.30 25.16
CA LEU A 478 4.26 6.22 25.54
C LEU A 478 4.08 6.80 26.96
N GLY A 479 2.96 6.50 27.63
CA GLY A 479 2.70 6.88 29.03
C GLY A 479 1.89 8.17 29.20
N GLY A 480 1.28 8.66 28.13
CA GLY A 480 0.23 9.67 28.21
C GLY A 480 -1.15 9.06 28.53
N SER A 481 -2.19 9.87 28.37
CA SER A 481 -3.59 9.45 28.58
C SER A 481 -4.47 9.90 27.42
N CYS A 482 -5.10 8.94 26.74
CA CYS A 482 -6.01 9.23 25.64
C CYS A 482 -7.47 9.29 26.08
N ASN A 483 -8.14 10.42 25.81
CA ASN A 483 -9.59 10.56 25.89
C ASN A 483 -10.28 9.98 24.64
N LYS A 484 -10.33 8.65 24.58
CA LYS A 484 -10.98 7.90 23.49
C LYS A 484 -12.46 8.23 23.33
N LYS A 485 -13.16 8.59 24.42
CA LYS A 485 -14.58 8.95 24.38
C LYS A 485 -14.83 10.21 23.54
N ALA A 486 -13.99 11.24 23.70
CA ALA A 486 -14.07 12.45 22.87
C ALA A 486 -13.74 12.15 21.40
N GLY A 487 -12.72 11.32 21.14
CA GLY A 487 -12.41 10.86 19.78
C GLY A 487 -13.58 10.13 19.12
N ASN A 488 -14.26 9.24 19.85
CA ASN A 488 -15.43 8.52 19.35
C ASN A 488 -16.61 9.44 19.00
N GLN A 489 -16.71 10.64 19.60
CA GLN A 489 -17.73 11.61 19.19
C GLN A 489 -17.44 12.16 17.78
N LEU A 490 -16.17 12.36 17.41
CA LEU A 490 -15.78 12.73 16.06
C LEU A 490 -16.06 11.58 15.07
N VAL A 491 -15.76 10.34 15.46
CA VAL A 491 -16.09 9.14 14.68
C VAL A 491 -17.58 9.08 14.35
N ASN A 492 -18.44 9.28 15.37
CA ASN A 492 -19.88 9.27 15.18
C ASN A 492 -20.38 10.40 14.27
N ARG A 493 -19.77 11.60 14.37
CA ARG A 493 -20.07 12.71 13.46
C ARG A 493 -19.70 12.34 12.02
N TRP A 494 -18.54 11.73 11.80
CA TRP A 494 -18.13 11.28 10.47
C TRP A 494 -19.08 10.23 9.87
N ASP A 495 -19.52 9.26 10.68
CA ASP A 495 -20.49 8.24 10.24
C ASP A 495 -21.80 8.85 9.72
N THR A 496 -22.23 10.00 10.23
CA THR A 496 -23.44 10.68 9.71
C THR A 496 -23.27 11.22 8.29
N LEU A 497 -22.03 11.42 7.82
CA LEU A 497 -21.74 11.88 6.46
C LEU A 497 -21.66 10.73 5.45
N THR A 498 -21.29 9.53 5.91
CA THR A 498 -21.05 8.34 5.09
C THR A 498 -22.19 7.33 5.11
N LYS A 499 -23.05 7.33 6.13
CA LYS A 499 -24.30 6.54 6.15
C LYS A 499 -25.24 7.04 5.06
N ARG A 500 -25.56 6.15 4.12
CA ARG A 500 -26.49 6.37 3.01
C ARG A 500 -27.68 5.43 3.12
#